data_AF-A0A6J1F0R9-F1
#
_entry.id   AF-A0A6J1F0R9-F1
#
_cell.length_a   1.000
_cell.length_b   1.000
_cell.length_c   1.000
_cell.angle_alpha   90.00
_cell.angle_beta   90.00
_cell.angle_gamma   90.00
#
_symmetry.space_group_name_H-M   'P 1'
#
loop_
_entity.id
_entity.type
_entity.pdbx_description
1 polymer ?
#
loop_
_entity_poly.entity_id
_entity_poly.type
_entity_poly.pdbx_seq_one_letter_code
_entity_poly.pdbx_strand_id
1 'polypeptide(L)'
;MPLFRNIHHNPDYFLHPHKFDPSRFEVAPRPNTFIPFGSGVHACPGNDLAKLEILIMIHHLVTKFRWELAGQKDGIEHGPFPVPRDGLPIRLWRLSN
;
A
#
# COMPACT_ATOMS: atom_id res chain seq x y z
N MET A 1 8.40 1.77 -11.88
CA MET A 1 7.95 0.76 -12.86
C MET A 1 6.50 0.99 -13.29
N PRO A 2 6.26 1.68 -14.41
CA PRO A 2 4.90 2.00 -14.89
C PRO A 2 4.05 0.75 -15.20
N LEU A 3 4.69 -0.35 -15.63
CA LEU A 3 4.00 -1.56 -16.07
C LEU A 3 3.15 -2.21 -14.97
N PHE A 4 3.73 -2.43 -13.79
CA PHE A 4 3.00 -3.05 -12.67
C PHE A 4 1.89 -2.15 -12.12
N ARG A 5 2.07 -0.84 -12.16
CA ARG A 5 1.02 0.10 -11.78
C ARG A 5 -0.22 -0.04 -12.67
N ASN A 6 -0.03 -0.16 -13.98
CA ASN A 6 -1.14 -0.22 -14.92
C ASN A 6 -2.00 -1.47 -14.74
N ILE A 7 -1.39 -2.64 -14.50
CA ILE A 7 -2.16 -3.88 -14.31
C ILE A 7 -2.95 -3.88 -13.00
N HIS A 8 -2.40 -3.31 -11.92
CA HIS A 8 -3.09 -3.18 -10.62
C HIS A 8 -4.23 -2.16 -10.67
N HIS A 9 -4.23 -1.25 -11.65
CA HIS A 9 -5.32 -0.28 -11.86
C HIS A 9 -6.20 -0.59 -13.09
N ASN A 10 -6.11 -1.79 -13.68
CA ASN A 10 -6.95 -2.15 -14.82
C ASN A 10 -8.40 -2.46 -14.36
N PRO A 11 -9.42 -1.74 -14.86
CA PRO A 11 -10.82 -1.98 -14.50
C PRO A 11 -11.34 -3.37 -14.94
N ASP A 12 -10.71 -4.03 -15.92
CA ASP A 12 -11.08 -5.39 -16.35
C ASP A 12 -10.74 -6.46 -15.28
N TYR A 13 -9.82 -6.14 -14.36
CA TYR A 13 -9.38 -7.03 -13.29
C TYR A 13 -9.86 -6.57 -11.91
N PHE A 14 -9.94 -5.26 -11.69
CA PHE A 14 -10.30 -4.67 -10.41
C PHE A 14 -11.43 -3.67 -10.58
N LEU A 15 -12.63 -4.00 -10.09
CA LEU A 15 -13.75 -3.06 -10.04
C LEU A 15 -13.36 -1.80 -9.25
N HIS A 16 -13.62 -0.60 -9.77
CA HIS A 16 -13.22 0.68 -9.17
C HIS A 16 -11.73 0.72 -8.74
N PRO A 17 -10.78 0.57 -9.68
CA PRO A 17 -9.37 0.33 -9.37
C PRO A 17 -8.65 1.49 -8.66
N HIS A 18 -9.25 2.67 -8.64
CA HIS A 18 -8.70 3.86 -7.96
C HIS A 18 -9.28 4.08 -6.55
N LYS A 19 -10.27 3.27 -6.14
CA LYS A 19 -10.82 3.32 -4.80
C LYS A 19 -10.00 2.42 -3.87
N PHE A 20 -9.57 2.96 -2.73
CA PHE A 20 -9.01 2.14 -1.66
C PHE A 20 -10.13 1.31 -1.03
N ASP A 21 -10.15 0.02 -1.36
CA ASP A 21 -11.15 -0.93 -0.89
C ASP A 21 -10.48 -2.27 -0.57
N PRO A 22 -10.15 -2.54 0.70
CA PRO A 22 -9.51 -3.80 1.12
C PRO A 22 -10.37 -5.04 0.88
N SER A 23 -11.70 -4.92 0.87
CA SER A 23 -12.62 -6.06 0.75
C SER A 23 -12.45 -6.83 -0.57
N ARG A 24 -11.89 -6.18 -1.61
CA ARG A 24 -11.58 -6.83 -2.90
C ARG A 24 -10.60 -8.01 -2.80
N PHE A 25 -9.86 -8.10 -1.70
CA PHE A 25 -8.89 -9.17 -1.47
C PHE A 25 -9.42 -10.27 -0.54
N GLU A 26 -10.68 -10.20 -0.11
CA GLU A 26 -11.36 -11.31 0.57
C GLU A 26 -11.50 -12.53 -0.36
N VAL A 27 -11.52 -12.28 -1.68
CA VAL A 27 -11.38 -13.30 -2.73
C VAL A 27 -10.01 -13.13 -3.38
N ALA A 28 -9.32 -14.25 -3.64
CA ALA A 28 -8.02 -14.23 -4.29
C ALA A 28 -8.12 -13.56 -5.69
N PRO A 29 -7.25 -12.58 -6.02
CA PRO A 29 -7.19 -12.00 -7.35
C PRO A 29 -6.92 -13.05 -8.44
N ARG A 30 -7.37 -12.76 -9.67
CA ARG A 30 -7.05 -13.62 -10.82
C ARG A 30 -5.53 -13.79 -10.95
N PRO A 31 -5.03 -14.97 -11.31
CA PRO A 31 -3.59 -15.19 -11.50
C PRO A 31 -2.96 -14.11 -12.39
N ASN A 32 -1.76 -13.64 -12.02
CA ASN A 32 -0.99 -12.63 -12.73
C ASN A 32 -1.63 -11.24 -12.88
N THR A 33 -2.72 -10.93 -12.16
CA THR A 33 -3.34 -9.58 -12.17
C THR A 33 -2.91 -8.70 -10.99
N PHE A 34 -2.47 -9.30 -9.89
CA PHE A 34 -1.92 -8.61 -8.72
C PHE A 34 -0.53 -9.12 -8.39
N ILE A 35 0.49 -8.30 -8.66
CA ILE A 35 1.93 -8.66 -8.57
C ILE A 35 2.77 -7.53 -7.93
N PRO A 36 2.44 -7.09 -6.70
CA PRO A 36 3.11 -5.95 -6.05
C PRO A 36 4.61 -6.17 -5.79
N PHE A 37 5.03 -7.44 -5.70
CA PHE A 37 6.42 -7.86 -5.47
C PHE A 37 6.99 -8.67 -6.65
N GLY A 38 6.41 -8.52 -7.85
CA GLY A 38 6.76 -9.35 -9.01
C GLY A 38 6.14 -10.75 -8.95
N SER A 39 6.60 -11.65 -9.84
CA SER A 39 6.12 -13.03 -9.96
C SER A 39 7.23 -13.94 -10.51
N GLY A 40 7.10 -15.25 -10.28
CA GLY A 40 8.03 -16.27 -10.77
C GLY A 40 9.43 -16.19 -10.13
N VAL A 41 10.44 -16.66 -10.86
CA VAL A 41 11.85 -16.75 -10.39
C VAL A 41 12.51 -15.40 -10.12
N HIS A 42 11.90 -14.30 -10.60
CA HIS A 42 12.36 -12.93 -10.40
C HIS A 42 11.46 -12.14 -9.44
N ALA A 43 10.59 -12.82 -8.69
CA ALA A 43 9.86 -12.19 -7.59
C ALA A 43 10.82 -11.65 -6.54
N CYS A 44 10.44 -10.56 -5.88
CA CYS A 44 11.24 -9.96 -4.81
C CYS A 44 11.44 -10.99 -3.69
N PRO A 45 12.70 -11.32 -3.33
CA PRO A 45 12.97 -12.27 -2.25
C PRO A 45 12.54 -11.71 -0.87
N GLY A 46 12.35 -10.39 -0.75
CA GLY A 46 11.88 -9.72 0.46
C GLY A 46 10.36 -9.63 0.59
N ASN A 47 9.57 -10.28 -0.27
CA ASN A 47 8.09 -10.18 -0.28
C ASN A 47 7.47 -10.49 1.10
N ASP A 48 7.85 -11.61 1.70
CA ASP A 48 7.24 -12.04 2.97
C ASP A 48 7.73 -11.19 4.15
N LEU A 49 9.00 -10.76 4.13
CA LEU A 49 9.54 -9.84 5.12
C LEU A 49 8.83 -8.48 5.05
N ALA A 50 8.68 -7.90 3.85
CA ALA A 50 8.01 -6.62 3.67
C ALA A 50 6.56 -6.66 4.15
N LYS A 51 5.82 -7.75 3.86
CA LYS A 51 4.46 -7.94 4.37
C LYS A 51 4.43 -8.00 5.90
N LEU A 52 5.35 -8.73 6.51
CA LEU A 52 5.44 -8.83 7.97
C LEU A 52 5.70 -7.47 8.61
N GLU A 53 6.68 -6.72 8.10
CA GLU A 53 7.02 -5.37 8.60
C GLU A 53 5.83 -4.40 8.46
N ILE A 54 5.14 -4.41 7.32
CA ILE A 54 3.95 -3.59 7.09
C ILE A 54 2.84 -3.94 8.10
N LEU A 55 2.59 -5.23 8.33
CA LEU A 55 1.57 -5.68 9.30
C LEU A 55 1.91 -5.26 10.73
N ILE A 56 3.17 -5.40 11.14
CA ILE A 56 3.65 -4.97 12.46
C ILE A 56 3.47 -3.45 12.61
N MET A 57 3.90 -2.68 11.61
CA MET A 57 3.75 -1.22 11.61
C MET A 57 2.27 -0.80 11.73
N ILE A 58 1.38 -1.38 10.91
CA ILE A 58 -0.06 -1.09 10.95
C ILE A 58 -0.65 -1.48 12.31
N HIS A 59 -0.32 -2.67 12.84
CA HIS A 59 -0.79 -3.12 14.15
C HIS A 59 -0.45 -2.09 15.24
N HIS A 60 0.80 -1.62 15.30
CA HIS A 60 1.18 -0.59 16.26
C HIS A 60 0.46 0.73 16.00
N LEU A 61 0.37 1.17 14.75
CA LEU A 61 -0.28 2.42 14.37
C LEU A 61 -1.75 2.47 14.79
N VAL A 62 -2.50 1.36 14.65
CA VAL A 62 -3.94 1.32 14.97
C VAL A 62 -4.25 0.94 16.43
N THR A 63 -3.36 0.21 17.11
CA THR A 63 -3.62 -0.25 18.50
C THR A 63 -2.94 0.58 19.57
N LYS A 64 -1.86 1.32 19.24
CA LYS A 64 -1.06 2.07 20.23
C LYS A 64 -1.10 3.59 20.04
N PHE A 65 -1.64 4.08 18.92
CA PHE A 65 -1.65 5.50 18.61
C PHE A 65 -3.02 6.00 18.14
N ARG A 66 -3.29 7.28 18.40
CA ARG A 66 -4.19 8.10 17.57
C ARG A 66 -3.31 8.90 16.63
N TRP A 67 -3.80 9.15 15.42
CA TRP A 67 -3.04 9.88 14.43
C TRP A 67 -3.92 10.65 13.46
N GLU A 68 -3.38 11.73 12.92
CA GLU A 68 -4.00 12.54 11.87
C GLU A 68 -2.93 13.03 10.89
N LEU A 69 -3.36 13.44 9.69
CA LEU A 69 -2.48 14.08 8.72
C LEU A 69 -2.11 15.48 9.18
N ALA A 70 -0.81 15.80 9.13
CA ALA A 70 -0.24 17.08 9.52
C ALA A 70 0.05 17.94 8.29
N GLY A 71 -0.95 18.16 7.42
CA GLY A 71 -0.78 18.93 6.19
C GLY A 71 -2.04 18.95 5.33
N GLN A 72 -2.07 19.84 4.34
CA GLN A 72 -3.24 20.04 3.47
C GLN A 72 -3.16 19.35 2.11
N LYS A 73 -1.95 18.96 1.65
CA LYS A 73 -1.76 18.40 0.31
C LYS A 73 -1.56 16.90 0.38
N ASP A 74 -2.55 16.18 -0.14
CA ASP A 74 -2.43 14.79 -0.53
C ASP A 74 -1.83 14.69 -1.96
N GLY A 75 -1.14 13.59 -2.23
CA GLY A 75 -0.57 13.35 -3.56
C GLY A 75 0.64 12.43 -3.54
N ILE A 76 0.97 11.90 -4.72
CA ILE A 76 2.13 11.05 -4.94
C ILE A 76 3.08 11.78 -5.88
N GLU A 77 4.35 11.82 -5.51
CA GLU A 77 5.44 12.18 -6.40
C GLU A 77 5.97 10.92 -7.08
N HIS A 78 6.06 10.96 -8.41
CA HIS A 78 6.48 9.83 -9.22
C HIS A 78 7.93 10.02 -9.69
N GLY A 79 8.87 9.53 -8.88
CA GLY A 79 10.29 9.37 -9.23
C GLY A 79 10.60 7.93 -9.70
N PRO A 80 11.81 7.38 -9.44
CA PRO A 80 12.05 5.95 -9.67
C PRO A 80 11.08 5.05 -8.89
N PHE A 81 10.61 5.54 -7.73
CA PHE A 81 9.58 4.96 -6.89
C PHE A 81 8.49 6.00 -6.58
N PRO A 82 7.21 5.60 -6.44
CA PRO A 82 6.17 6.50 -5.95
C PRO A 82 6.39 6.77 -4.46
N VAL A 83 6.46 8.05 -4.09
CA VAL A 83 6.54 8.48 -2.69
C VAL A 83 5.45 9.51 -2.41
N PRO A 84 4.95 9.60 -1.16
CA PRO A 84 4.01 10.66 -0.83
C PRO A 84 4.67 12.04 -1.01
N ARG A 85 3.94 12.99 -1.61
CA ARG A 85 4.37 14.37 -1.72
C ARG A 85 4.66 14.93 -0.33
N ASP A 86 5.78 15.64 -0.18
CA ASP A 86 6.22 16.22 1.09
C ASP A 86 6.37 15.21 2.25
N GLY A 87 6.43 13.91 1.95
CA GLY A 87 6.61 12.83 2.93
C GLY A 87 5.36 12.46 3.74
N LEU A 88 4.18 13.05 3.45
CA LEU A 88 2.91 12.83 4.15
C LEU A 88 3.06 12.89 5.69
N PRO A 89 3.42 14.04 6.25
CA PRO A 89 3.66 14.18 7.69
C PRO A 89 2.39 13.83 8.48
N ILE A 90 2.57 13.15 9.61
CA ILE A 90 1.49 12.77 10.53
C ILE A 90 1.79 13.24 11.94
N ARG A 91 0.74 13.56 12.71
CA ARG A 91 0.83 13.72 14.17
C ARG A 91 0.42 12.42 14.83
N LEU A 92 1.15 12.02 15.86
CA LEU A 92 0.94 10.79 16.61
C LEU A 92 0.77 11.12 18.10
N TRP A 93 -0.27 10.57 18.70
CA TRP A 93 -0.48 10.58 20.15
C TRP A 93 -0.53 9.13 20.63
N ARG A 94 0.32 8.80 21.61
CA ARG A 94 0.31 7.48 22.22
C ARG A 94 -1.00 7.31 23.01
N LEU A 95 -1.65 6.18 22.83
CA LEU A 95 -2.77 5.78 23.65
C LEU A 95 -2.25 5.42 25.05
N SER A 96 -2.74 6.12 26.06
CA SER A 96 -2.65 5.68 27.44
C SER A 96 -3.49 4.42 27.56
N ASN A 97 -2.87 3.29 27.95
CA ASN A 97 -3.63 2.09 28.32
C ASN A 97 -4.42 2.34 29.60
#